data_AF-A0A560BER9-F1
#
_entry.id   AF-A0A560BER9-F1
#
_cell.length_a   1.000
_cell.length_b   1.000
_cell.length_c   1.000
_cell.angle_alpha   90.00
_cell.angle_beta   90.00
_cell.angle_gamma   90.00
#
_symmetry.space_group_name_H-M   'P 1'
#
loop_
_entity.id
_entity.type
_entity.pdbx_description
1 polymer ?
#
loop_
_entity_poly.entity_id
_entity_poly.type
_entity_poly.pdbx_seq_one_letter_code
_entity_poly.pdbx_strand_id
1 'polypeptide(L)'
;MGNERFYKICQDFDLSIHTDADELTARFTDEAQARTFFETLVWPDGPFCPHCKSVKVYRFNSVKTTRSGEARAPRVGLFECGNCAAQFTVKTFTPLHGTKLPLLKWIKALFYLLSSSKGVSSVVLARHLGVTQPTAWKMAHAVRELLDYRHESEPVLDGEVEIDTKRIGGEPRKDGYTKYVWNPRGKGSDKAIVVIMNAREGRVRTGVVSGESAAELASVIKAVVKPDAHLMTDGDKALAVVGRDFGGHSSVNHGAEEYARVERKDGKRPRKRRRNAELRDDERNVHVNHAEGFAGLLERSRFGVYHRFSRVHLSRYLDEAAWLWSSASSRTMTTTDGHSQGEVQAEPFVFQLMTLMPRALGRQIRWSAKGGLFWPPPLQDGDPPAPSRVLMLARAEEKDSKGHGLPRKYREAPKGTRRTRSLPGPVRLRATSPPLRPLRPAPPPPDYTDEEIDGLY
;
A
#
# COMPACT_ATOMS: atom_id res chain seq x y z
N MET A 1 14.80 3.32 20.40
CA MET A 1 15.02 4.21 19.23
C MET A 1 13.72 4.75 18.63
N GLY A 2 12.71 3.94 18.29
CA GLY A 2 11.46 4.46 17.69
C GLY A 2 10.72 5.50 18.56
N ASN A 3 10.57 5.22 19.86
CA ASN A 3 9.82 6.08 20.78
C ASN A 3 10.51 7.43 21.06
N GLU A 4 11.83 7.46 21.21
CA GLU A 4 12.58 8.71 21.46
C GLU A 4 12.44 9.69 20.29
N ARG A 5 12.57 9.18 19.06
CA ARG A 5 12.38 10.01 17.86
C ARG A 5 10.94 10.51 17.74
N PHE A 6 9.96 9.69 18.11
CA PHE A 6 8.56 10.11 18.15
C PHE A 6 8.34 11.29 19.10
N TYR A 7 8.78 11.17 20.36
CA TYR A 7 8.67 12.26 21.32
C TYR A 7 9.44 13.51 20.89
N LYS A 8 10.61 13.33 20.28
CA LYS A 8 11.38 14.45 19.72
C LYS A 8 10.61 15.19 18.64
N ILE A 9 9.99 14.48 17.69
CA ILE A 9 9.18 15.12 16.64
C ILE A 9 7.97 15.83 17.25
N CYS A 10 7.27 15.19 18.19
CA CYS A 10 6.19 15.85 18.92
C CYS A 10 6.66 17.15 19.59
N GLN A 11 7.82 17.14 20.25
CA GLN A 11 8.40 18.32 20.89
C GLN A 11 8.82 19.40 19.89
N ASP A 12 9.54 19.03 18.82
CA ASP A 12 10.07 19.96 17.81
C ASP A 12 8.95 20.73 17.09
N PHE A 13 7.77 20.12 16.96
CA PHE A 13 6.60 20.70 16.27
C PHE A 13 5.48 21.12 17.22
N ASP A 14 5.71 21.02 18.54
CA ASP A 14 4.75 21.35 19.60
C ASP A 14 3.39 20.64 19.40
N LEU A 15 3.46 19.35 19.08
CA LEU A 15 2.31 18.46 18.86
C LEU A 15 2.12 17.52 20.05
N SER A 16 0.87 17.38 20.48
CA SER A 16 0.46 16.38 21.46
C SER A 16 0.59 14.96 20.92
N ILE A 17 0.69 13.98 21.82
CA ILE A 17 0.71 12.55 21.46
C ILE A 17 -0.57 12.16 20.71
N HIS A 18 -1.72 12.69 21.14
CA HIS A 18 -3.01 12.46 20.52
C HIS A 18 -3.41 13.67 19.68
N THR A 19 -2.57 13.99 18.69
CA THR A 19 -2.75 15.15 17.81
C THR A 19 -4.14 15.15 17.18
N ASP A 20 -4.82 16.29 17.18
CA ASP A 20 -6.08 16.48 16.48
C ASP A 20 -5.99 17.49 15.31
N ALA A 21 -7.08 17.64 14.56
CA ALA A 21 -7.11 18.50 13.37
C ALA A 21 -7.00 20.01 13.68
N ASP A 22 -7.43 20.44 14.86
CA ASP A 22 -7.41 21.84 15.26
C ASP A 22 -6.00 22.21 15.74
N GLU A 23 -5.35 21.32 16.50
CA GLU A 23 -3.94 21.41 16.84
C GLU A 23 -3.06 21.52 15.59
N LEU A 24 -3.27 20.66 14.58
CA LEU A 24 -2.53 20.77 13.32
C LEU A 24 -2.69 22.13 12.65
N THR A 25 -3.90 22.72 12.72
CA THR A 25 -4.18 24.03 12.13
C THR A 25 -3.53 25.16 12.92
N ALA A 26 -3.51 25.05 14.26
CA ALA A 26 -2.90 26.04 15.14
C ALA A 26 -1.37 26.00 15.11
N ARG A 27 -0.75 24.82 14.98
CA ARG A 27 0.71 24.67 14.99
C ARG A 27 1.33 25.02 13.64
N PHE A 28 0.79 24.50 12.54
CA PHE A 28 1.35 24.69 11.20
C PHE A 28 0.83 25.96 10.51
N THR A 29 1.23 27.13 11.01
CA THR A 29 0.82 28.42 10.45
C THR A 29 1.66 28.88 9.25
N ASP A 30 2.85 28.29 9.07
CA ASP A 30 3.77 28.60 7.97
C ASP A 30 4.09 27.37 7.10
N GLU A 31 4.20 27.61 5.80
CA GLU A 31 4.55 26.61 4.79
C GLU A 31 5.99 26.08 5.00
N ALA A 32 6.91 26.87 5.57
CA ALA A 32 8.27 26.40 5.86
C ALA A 32 8.30 25.40 7.02
N GLN A 33 7.46 25.58 8.05
CA GLN A 33 7.34 24.63 9.14
C GLN A 33 6.73 23.30 8.67
N ALA A 34 5.65 23.37 7.87
CA ALA A 34 5.05 22.17 7.27
C ALA A 34 6.04 21.42 6.36
N ARG A 35 6.91 22.15 5.65
CA ARG A 35 7.98 21.55 4.86
C ARG A 35 9.02 20.86 5.72
N THR A 36 9.47 21.51 6.79
CA THR A 36 10.44 20.94 7.73
C THR A 36 9.89 19.67 8.36
N PHE A 37 8.60 19.63 8.69
CA PHE A 37 7.93 18.42 9.17
C PHE A 37 8.01 17.27 8.17
N PHE A 38 7.68 17.52 6.90
CA PHE A 38 7.86 16.50 5.87
C PHE A 38 9.33 16.11 5.66
N GLU A 39 10.28 17.05 5.71
CA GLU A 39 11.71 16.77 5.58
C GLU A 39 12.18 15.81 6.69
N THR A 40 11.78 16.06 7.94
CA THR A 40 12.09 15.21 9.11
C THR A 40 11.49 13.80 9.00
N LEU A 41 10.30 13.68 8.39
CA LEU A 41 9.60 12.41 8.25
C LEU A 41 10.09 11.58 7.06
N VAL A 42 10.32 12.22 5.91
CA VAL A 42 10.76 11.55 4.66
C VAL A 42 12.25 11.20 4.71
N TRP A 43 13.07 12.02 5.36
CA TRP A 43 14.52 11.86 5.43
C TRP A 43 15.00 11.68 6.87
N PRO A 44 14.69 10.52 7.48
CA PRO A 44 15.09 10.21 8.86
C PRO A 44 16.59 10.37 9.11
N ASP A 45 17.39 9.94 8.14
CA ASP A 45 18.86 9.87 8.22
C ASP A 45 19.52 10.99 7.40
N GLY A 46 18.76 12.03 7.05
CA GLY A 46 19.20 13.14 6.24
C GLY A 46 18.84 13.02 4.75
N PRO A 47 18.88 14.15 4.02
CA PRO A 47 18.42 14.22 2.64
C PRO A 47 19.36 13.47 1.69
N PHE A 48 18.78 12.77 0.72
CA PHE A 48 19.52 12.15 -0.38
C PHE A 48 18.82 12.46 -1.71
N CYS A 49 19.58 12.38 -2.80
CA CYS A 49 19.06 12.66 -4.12
C CYS A 49 18.08 11.57 -4.57
N PRO A 50 16.80 11.89 -4.87
CA PRO A 50 15.81 10.91 -5.29
C PRO A 50 16.05 10.37 -6.71
N HIS A 51 16.97 10.99 -7.47
CA HIS A 51 17.31 10.59 -8.84
C HIS A 51 18.48 9.60 -8.90
N CYS A 52 19.53 9.82 -8.09
CA CYS A 52 20.76 9.02 -8.15
C CYS A 52 21.23 8.45 -6.80
N LYS A 53 20.43 8.61 -5.74
CA LYS A 53 20.70 8.16 -4.36
C LYS A 53 21.94 8.76 -3.68
N SER A 54 22.61 9.72 -4.31
CA SER A 54 23.74 10.39 -3.68
C SER A 54 23.32 11.15 -2.43
N VAL A 55 24.08 10.97 -1.35
CA VAL A 55 23.98 11.76 -0.11
C VAL A 55 24.68 13.11 -0.21
N LYS A 56 25.46 13.34 -1.29
CA LYS A 56 26.09 14.63 -1.57
C LYS A 56 25.05 15.60 -2.14
N VAL A 57 24.32 16.25 -1.25
CA VAL A 57 23.23 17.18 -1.61
C VAL A 57 23.40 18.51 -0.88
N TYR A 58 23.04 19.60 -1.55
CA TYR A 58 23.21 20.95 -1.05
C TYR A 58 21.87 21.67 -1.02
N ARG A 59 21.49 22.23 0.13
CA ARG A 59 20.29 23.06 0.26
C ARG A 59 20.57 24.47 -0.27
N PHE A 60 19.68 25.00 -1.09
CA PHE A 60 19.77 26.40 -1.51
C PHE A 60 19.27 27.33 -0.41
N ASN A 61 20.21 27.97 0.28
CA ASN A 61 19.90 28.89 1.37
C ASN A 61 20.06 30.38 1.00
N SER A 62 20.74 30.69 -0.10
CA SER A 62 21.11 32.06 -0.47
C SER A 62 20.33 32.59 -1.67
N VAL A 63 19.86 33.84 -1.58
CA VAL A 63 19.40 34.64 -2.71
C VAL A 63 20.52 34.71 -3.75
N LYS A 64 20.23 34.33 -5.00
CA LYS A 64 21.17 34.50 -6.11
C LYS A 64 20.73 35.68 -6.96
N THR A 65 21.67 36.56 -7.26
CA THR A 65 21.50 37.58 -8.30
C THR A 65 21.53 36.89 -9.65
N THR A 66 20.50 37.08 -10.46
CA THR A 66 20.47 36.62 -11.84
C THR A 66 21.50 37.37 -12.67
N ARG A 67 21.81 36.85 -13.86
CA ARG A 67 22.68 37.55 -14.85
C ARG A 67 22.15 38.93 -15.25
N SER A 68 20.86 39.19 -15.03
CA SER A 68 20.19 40.49 -15.25
C SER A 68 20.24 41.43 -14.03
N GLY A 69 20.93 41.04 -12.95
CA GLY A 69 21.03 41.85 -11.72
C GLY A 69 19.84 41.73 -10.78
N GLU A 70 18.83 40.90 -11.08
CA GLU A 70 17.68 40.70 -10.21
C GLU A 70 18.01 39.73 -9.08
N ALA A 71 17.83 40.16 -7.84
CA ALA A 71 17.90 39.26 -6.69
C ALA A 71 16.67 38.33 -6.69
N ARG A 72 16.87 37.03 -6.93
CA ARG A 72 15.79 36.03 -6.82
C ARG A 72 16.08 35.08 -5.67
N ALA A 73 15.17 35.05 -4.71
CA ALA A 73 15.20 34.06 -3.65
C ALA A 73 15.04 32.66 -4.27
N PRO A 74 15.82 31.66 -3.81
CA PRO A 74 15.65 30.29 -4.27
C PRO A 74 14.26 29.78 -3.86
N ARG A 75 13.77 28.78 -4.60
CA ARG A 75 12.56 28.05 -4.17
C ARG A 75 12.84 27.46 -2.78
N VAL A 76 11.97 27.74 -1.82
CA VAL A 76 12.15 27.30 -0.43
C VAL A 76 12.20 25.77 -0.34
N GLY A 77 13.25 25.25 0.30
CA GLY A 77 13.49 23.80 0.46
C GLY A 77 13.94 23.08 -0.82
N LEU A 78 14.56 23.82 -1.74
CA LEU A 78 15.21 23.24 -2.91
C LEU A 78 16.60 22.71 -2.55
N PHE A 79 16.88 21.49 -3.00
CA PHE A 79 18.18 20.84 -2.91
C PHE A 79 18.76 20.63 -4.32
N GLU A 80 20.07 20.65 -4.44
CA GLU A 80 20.82 20.23 -5.63
C GLU A 80 21.70 19.03 -5.30
N CYS A 81 21.71 18.03 -6.17
CA CYS A 81 22.64 16.93 -6.04
C CYS A 81 24.02 17.30 -6.59
N GLY A 82 25.07 17.10 -5.80
CA GLY A 82 26.45 17.30 -6.22
C GLY A 82 26.99 16.26 -7.22
N ASN A 83 26.24 15.20 -7.51
CA ASN A 83 26.64 14.16 -8.47
C ASN A 83 25.92 14.30 -9.81
N CYS A 84 24.59 14.36 -9.82
CA CYS A 84 23.81 14.45 -11.06
C CYS A 84 23.31 15.86 -11.39
N ALA A 85 23.62 16.87 -10.56
CA ALA A 85 23.14 18.25 -10.69
C ALA A 85 21.60 18.41 -10.70
N ALA A 86 20.84 17.33 -10.46
CA ALA A 86 19.39 17.39 -10.43
C ALA A 86 18.91 18.14 -9.18
N GLN A 87 17.89 18.97 -9.39
CA GLN A 87 17.24 19.71 -8.33
C GLN A 87 16.00 18.98 -7.82
N PHE A 88 15.82 18.95 -6.51
CA PHE A 88 14.69 18.26 -5.89
C PHE A 88 14.24 18.95 -4.61
N THR A 89 13.06 18.55 -4.13
CA THR A 89 12.50 18.95 -2.84
C THR A 89 12.01 17.70 -2.12
N VAL A 90 11.57 17.82 -0.87
CA VAL A 90 10.92 16.71 -0.14
C VAL A 90 9.71 16.12 -0.89
N LYS A 91 9.11 16.87 -1.81
CA LYS A 91 7.97 16.45 -2.62
C LYS A 91 8.38 15.58 -3.82
N THR A 92 9.65 15.62 -4.24
CA THR A 92 10.09 14.99 -5.50
C THR A 92 9.91 13.47 -5.44
N PHE A 93 9.22 12.90 -6.44
CA PHE A 93 8.80 11.50 -6.54
C PHE A 93 8.03 10.92 -5.34
N THR A 94 7.38 11.75 -4.54
CA THR A 94 6.50 11.33 -3.44
C THR A 94 5.02 11.47 -3.83
N PRO A 95 4.06 11.07 -2.99
CA PRO A 95 2.64 11.40 -3.19
C PRO A 95 2.37 12.91 -3.37
N LEU A 96 3.26 13.76 -2.86
CA LEU A 96 3.18 15.22 -2.96
C LEU A 96 3.81 15.79 -4.26
N HIS A 97 4.29 14.92 -5.16
CA HIS A 97 5.01 15.35 -6.35
C HIS A 97 4.20 16.32 -7.22
N GLY A 98 4.82 17.45 -7.56
CA GLY A 98 4.19 18.49 -8.37
C GLY A 98 3.01 19.22 -7.73
N THR A 99 2.71 18.99 -6.44
CA THR A 99 1.59 19.68 -5.79
C THR A 99 1.86 21.18 -5.63
N LYS A 100 0.83 21.97 -5.93
CA LYS A 100 0.74 23.41 -5.69
C LYS A 100 -0.13 23.75 -4.47
N LEU A 101 -0.68 22.74 -3.81
CA LEU A 101 -1.47 22.93 -2.59
C LEU A 101 -0.54 23.23 -1.41
N PRO A 102 -1.00 24.04 -0.44
CA PRO A 102 -0.31 24.20 0.84
C PRO A 102 -0.03 22.85 1.50
N LEU A 103 1.16 22.70 2.08
CA LEU A 103 1.58 21.45 2.71
C LEU A 103 0.71 21.09 3.93
N LEU A 104 0.18 22.09 4.64
CA LEU A 104 -0.80 21.85 5.71
C LEU A 104 -2.02 21.05 5.23
N LYS A 105 -2.51 21.30 4.00
CA LYS A 105 -3.63 20.51 3.45
C LYS A 105 -3.26 19.03 3.28
N TRP A 106 -2.00 18.73 2.96
CA TRP A 106 -1.51 17.35 2.90
C TRP A 106 -1.38 16.73 4.29
N ILE A 107 -0.90 17.48 5.29
CA ILE A 107 -0.85 17.01 6.67
C ILE A 107 -2.26 16.68 7.18
N LYS A 108 -3.23 17.58 6.96
CA LYS A 108 -4.64 17.34 7.31
C LYS A 108 -5.24 16.16 6.53
N ALA A 109 -4.90 16.01 5.25
CA ALA A 109 -5.38 14.88 4.46
C ALA A 109 -4.87 13.53 4.99
N LEU A 110 -3.57 13.46 5.34
CA LEU A 110 -2.97 12.32 6.00
C LEU A 110 -3.67 12.05 7.33
N PHE A 111 -3.87 13.08 8.16
CA PHE A 111 -4.56 12.95 9.45
C PHE A 111 -5.96 12.35 9.30
N TYR A 112 -6.82 12.92 8.45
CA TYR A 112 -8.19 12.40 8.29
C TYR A 112 -8.25 10.97 7.76
N LEU A 113 -7.32 10.58 6.88
CA LEU A 113 -7.30 9.23 6.31
C LEU A 113 -6.72 8.21 7.29
N LEU A 114 -5.67 8.57 8.03
CA LEU A 114 -4.99 7.69 8.99
C LEU A 114 -5.71 7.58 10.34
N SER A 115 -6.54 8.55 10.68
CA SER A 115 -7.33 8.56 11.93
C SER A 115 -8.77 8.03 11.76
N SER A 116 -9.18 7.65 10.54
CA SER A 116 -10.54 7.12 10.30
C SER A 116 -10.56 5.60 10.23
N SER A 117 -11.31 4.95 11.12
CA SER A 117 -11.43 3.48 11.17
C SER A 117 -12.03 2.83 9.92
N LYS A 118 -12.87 3.53 9.15
CA LYS A 118 -13.53 3.02 7.93
C LYS A 118 -13.08 3.76 6.67
N GLY A 119 -12.18 4.72 6.83
CA GLY A 119 -11.75 5.66 5.80
C GLY A 119 -12.69 6.86 5.60
N VAL A 120 -12.32 7.75 4.67
CA VAL A 120 -13.01 9.03 4.43
C VAL A 120 -13.38 9.19 2.97
N SER A 121 -14.62 9.59 2.69
CA SER A 121 -15.06 9.85 1.32
C SER A 121 -14.39 11.11 0.78
N SER A 122 -14.12 11.14 -0.54
CA SER A 122 -13.49 12.31 -1.17
C SER A 122 -14.32 13.59 -1.04
N VAL A 123 -15.65 13.47 -0.91
CA VAL A 123 -16.55 14.62 -0.73
C VAL A 123 -16.37 15.23 0.66
N VAL A 124 -16.33 14.39 1.69
CA VAL A 124 -16.11 14.82 3.08
C VAL A 124 -14.70 15.39 3.22
N LEU A 125 -13.70 14.71 2.67
CA LEU A 125 -12.31 15.20 2.66
C LEU A 125 -12.18 16.57 1.98
N ALA A 126 -12.87 16.78 0.85
CA ALA A 126 -12.87 18.07 0.15
C ALA A 126 -13.42 19.22 1.01
N ARG A 127 -14.49 18.97 1.77
CA ARG A 127 -15.07 19.95 2.69
C ARG A 127 -14.09 20.30 3.81
N HIS A 128 -13.48 19.29 4.45
CA HIS A 128 -12.51 19.53 5.53
C HIS A 128 -11.24 20.26 5.08
N LEU A 129 -10.80 20.04 3.84
CA LEU A 129 -9.59 20.65 3.29
C LEU A 129 -9.83 21.99 2.57
N GLY A 130 -11.10 22.35 2.30
CA GLY A 130 -11.44 23.50 1.46
C GLY A 130 -10.83 23.39 0.07
N VAL A 131 -11.05 22.27 -0.62
CA VAL A 131 -10.61 22.02 -2.00
C VAL A 131 -11.75 21.40 -2.81
N THR A 132 -11.57 21.28 -4.13
CA THR A 132 -12.55 20.58 -4.97
C THR A 132 -12.54 19.07 -4.71
N GLN A 133 -13.68 18.41 -4.89
CA GLN A 133 -13.78 16.96 -4.71
C GLN A 133 -12.78 16.16 -5.57
N PRO A 134 -12.52 16.49 -6.85
CA PRO A 134 -11.50 15.78 -7.64
C PRO A 134 -10.09 15.94 -7.05
N THR A 135 -9.78 17.11 -6.50
CA THR A 135 -8.50 17.36 -5.81
C THR A 135 -8.36 16.47 -4.58
N ALA A 136 -9.37 16.45 -3.72
CA ALA A 136 -9.38 15.59 -2.53
C ALA A 136 -9.34 14.09 -2.91
N TRP A 137 -10.02 13.70 -3.98
CA TRP A 137 -10.01 12.33 -4.49
C TRP A 137 -8.61 11.90 -4.94
N LYS A 138 -7.89 12.74 -5.68
CA LYS A 138 -6.48 12.49 -6.03
C LYS A 138 -5.58 12.45 -4.80
N MET A 139 -5.73 13.39 -3.88
CA MET A 139 -4.95 13.41 -2.63
C MET A 139 -5.14 12.11 -1.84
N ALA A 140 -6.40 11.68 -1.68
CA ALA A 140 -6.70 10.45 -0.96
C ALA A 140 -6.09 9.23 -1.64
N HIS A 141 -6.13 9.16 -2.96
CA HIS A 141 -5.46 8.10 -3.72
C HIS A 141 -3.95 8.12 -3.64
N ALA A 142 -3.35 9.31 -3.59
CA ALA A 142 -1.91 9.47 -3.38
C ALA A 142 -1.48 9.02 -1.99
N VAL A 143 -2.30 9.29 -0.95
CA VAL A 143 -2.09 8.75 0.39
C VAL A 143 -2.27 7.23 0.40
N ARG A 144 -3.30 6.67 -0.23
CA ARG A 144 -3.49 5.20 -0.28
C ARG A 144 -2.33 4.46 -0.94
N GLU A 145 -1.74 5.04 -1.97
CA GLU A 145 -0.55 4.49 -2.64
C GLU A 145 0.67 4.42 -1.73
N LEU A 146 0.73 5.29 -0.71
CA LEU A 146 1.75 5.28 0.33
C LEU A 146 1.56 4.11 1.31
N LEU A 147 0.31 3.65 1.52
CA LEU A 147 -0.05 2.60 2.49
C LEU A 147 0.22 1.17 1.98
N ASP A 148 0.60 1.02 0.71
CA ASP A 148 0.91 -0.27 0.11
C ASP A 148 2.27 -0.81 0.62
N TYR A 149 2.30 -2.11 0.90
CA TYR A 149 3.42 -2.85 1.50
C TYR A 149 4.45 -3.39 0.48
N ARG A 150 4.30 -3.17 -0.84
CA ARG A 150 5.18 -3.76 -1.89
C ARG A 150 6.69 -3.49 -1.78
N HIS A 151 7.11 -2.53 -0.97
CA HIS A 151 8.53 -2.22 -0.75
C HIS A 151 9.04 -2.71 0.62
N GLU A 152 8.25 -3.51 1.34
CA GLU A 152 8.70 -4.19 2.55
C GLU A 152 9.64 -5.35 2.17
N SER A 153 10.78 -5.44 2.85
CA SER A 153 11.90 -6.32 2.46
C SER A 153 11.68 -7.80 2.83
N GLU A 154 10.67 -8.12 3.63
CA GLU A 154 10.38 -9.48 4.08
C GLU A 154 8.87 -9.80 4.01
N PRO A 155 8.49 -11.08 3.76
CA PRO A 155 7.13 -11.55 4.00
C PRO A 155 6.73 -11.22 5.44
N VAL A 156 5.59 -10.56 5.57
CA VAL A 156 5.27 -9.74 6.74
C VAL A 156 4.37 -10.43 7.75
N LEU A 157 3.85 -11.61 7.40
CA LEU A 157 2.99 -12.41 8.26
C LEU A 157 3.69 -13.73 8.61
N ASP A 158 3.74 -14.03 9.90
CA ASP A 158 4.33 -15.24 10.47
C ASP A 158 3.50 -15.75 11.66
N GLY A 159 3.99 -16.82 12.30
CA GLY A 159 3.29 -17.45 13.41
C GLY A 159 1.99 -18.12 12.96
N GLU A 160 0.87 -17.68 13.51
CA GLU A 160 -0.47 -18.16 13.16
C GLU A 160 -1.18 -17.15 12.28
N VAL A 161 -1.62 -17.57 11.09
CA VAL A 161 -2.23 -16.69 10.09
C VAL A 161 -3.61 -17.20 9.69
N GLU A 162 -4.63 -16.40 9.95
CA GLU A 162 -6.00 -16.63 9.53
C GLU A 162 -6.18 -16.19 8.07
N ILE A 163 -6.79 -17.03 7.24
CA ILE A 163 -7.04 -16.74 5.83
C ILE A 163 -8.52 -16.92 5.52
N ASP A 164 -9.11 -15.90 4.90
CA ASP A 164 -10.47 -15.91 4.37
C ASP A 164 -10.49 -15.37 2.93
N THR A 165 -11.48 -15.77 2.15
CA THR A 165 -11.71 -15.27 0.79
C THR A 165 -13.05 -14.53 0.71
N LYS A 166 -12.98 -13.27 0.28
CA LYS A 166 -14.16 -12.40 0.19
C LYS A 166 -14.40 -11.91 -1.23
N ARG A 167 -15.63 -12.09 -1.71
CA ARG A 167 -16.09 -11.53 -2.99
C ARG A 167 -16.66 -10.13 -2.77
N ILE A 168 -15.91 -9.10 -3.19
CA ILE A 168 -16.28 -7.70 -3.03
C ILE A 168 -16.84 -7.14 -4.35
N GLY A 169 -18.05 -6.59 -4.29
CA GLY A 169 -18.71 -5.98 -5.45
C GLY A 169 -20.19 -5.70 -5.22
N GLY A 170 -20.87 -5.19 -6.24
CA GLY A 170 -22.29 -4.84 -6.18
C GLY A 170 -23.19 -6.02 -5.82
N GLU A 171 -24.35 -5.76 -5.25
CA GLU A 171 -25.31 -6.82 -4.95
C GLU A 171 -25.85 -7.48 -6.22
N PRO A 172 -26.27 -8.75 -6.14
CA PRO A 172 -26.96 -9.41 -7.24
C PRO A 172 -28.20 -8.61 -7.63
N ARG A 173 -28.35 -8.32 -8.92
CA ARG A 173 -29.55 -7.66 -9.46
C ARG A 173 -30.24 -8.63 -10.40
N LYS A 174 -31.54 -8.84 -10.19
CA LYS A 174 -32.37 -9.51 -11.20
C LYS A 174 -32.49 -8.56 -12.38
N ASP A 175 -32.18 -9.04 -13.58
CA ASP A 175 -32.53 -8.33 -14.79
C ASP A 175 -34.06 -8.29 -14.90
N GLY A 176 -34.64 -7.13 -15.19
CA GLY A 176 -36.08 -6.95 -15.30
C GLY A 176 -36.69 -7.64 -16.54
N TYR A 177 -35.85 -7.99 -17.52
CA TYR A 177 -36.28 -8.57 -18.80
C TYR A 177 -35.89 -10.04 -18.98
N THR A 178 -35.05 -10.61 -18.10
CA THR A 178 -34.60 -11.99 -18.21
C THR A 178 -34.60 -12.71 -16.86
N LYS A 179 -34.59 -14.06 -16.89
CA LYS A 179 -34.40 -14.88 -15.69
C LYS A 179 -32.95 -14.83 -15.13
N TYR A 180 -32.06 -14.06 -15.75
CA TYR A 180 -30.65 -13.98 -15.37
C TYR A 180 -30.45 -13.03 -14.19
N VAL A 181 -29.63 -13.46 -13.23
CA VAL A 181 -29.18 -12.62 -12.13
C VAL A 181 -27.83 -12.04 -12.53
N TRP A 182 -27.78 -10.73 -12.75
CA TRP A 182 -26.52 -10.04 -12.93
C TRP A 182 -25.76 -10.02 -11.60
N ASN A 183 -24.51 -10.47 -11.63
CA ASN A 183 -23.62 -10.60 -10.47
C ASN A 183 -24.15 -11.54 -9.36
N PRO A 184 -24.34 -12.85 -9.65
CA PRO A 184 -24.91 -13.81 -8.71
C PRO A 184 -24.10 -13.93 -7.42
N ARG A 185 -24.70 -14.50 -6.36
CA ARG A 185 -23.97 -14.82 -5.12
C ARG A 185 -23.03 -16.00 -5.37
N GLY A 186 -21.80 -15.92 -4.85
CA GLY A 186 -20.83 -17.01 -4.88
C GLY A 186 -20.13 -17.19 -6.24
N LYS A 187 -19.86 -18.45 -6.61
CA LYS A 187 -19.14 -18.80 -7.84
C LYS A 187 -19.91 -18.36 -9.09
N GLY A 188 -19.20 -17.80 -10.07
CA GLY A 188 -19.80 -17.19 -11.28
C GLY A 188 -20.16 -15.71 -11.15
N SER A 189 -19.85 -15.06 -10.01
CA SER A 189 -19.98 -13.61 -9.87
C SER A 189 -18.85 -12.85 -10.55
N ASP A 190 -19.14 -11.68 -11.12
CA ASP A 190 -18.13 -10.71 -11.58
C ASP A 190 -17.56 -9.86 -10.43
N LYS A 191 -17.67 -10.31 -9.18
CA LYS A 191 -17.05 -9.63 -8.04
C LYS A 191 -15.55 -9.86 -8.05
N ALA A 192 -14.81 -8.85 -7.59
CA ALA A 192 -13.39 -9.05 -7.31
C ALA A 192 -13.27 -10.00 -6.11
N ILE A 193 -12.37 -10.97 -6.21
CA ILE A 193 -12.07 -11.89 -5.11
C ILE A 193 -10.88 -11.31 -4.36
N VAL A 194 -11.04 -11.13 -3.06
CA VAL A 194 -10.05 -10.60 -2.14
C VAL A 194 -9.66 -11.72 -1.20
N VAL A 195 -8.38 -12.07 -1.17
CA VAL A 195 -7.79 -12.95 -0.17
C VAL A 195 -7.37 -12.07 1.00
N ILE A 196 -7.87 -12.38 2.19
CA ILE A 196 -7.56 -11.67 3.44
C ILE A 196 -6.66 -12.59 4.25
N MET A 197 -5.51 -12.10 4.68
CA MET A 197 -4.53 -12.83 5.49
C MET A 197 -4.26 -12.00 6.74
N ASN A 198 -4.57 -12.55 7.91
CA ASN A 198 -4.52 -11.85 9.18
C ASN A 198 -3.66 -12.64 10.18
N ALA A 199 -2.50 -12.11 10.55
CA ALA A 199 -1.68 -12.71 11.60
C ALA A 199 -2.33 -12.46 12.97
N ARG A 200 -2.19 -13.42 13.90
CA ARG A 200 -2.71 -13.28 15.29
C ARG A 200 -2.23 -12.01 16.00
N GLU A 201 -1.06 -11.51 15.61
CA GLU A 201 -0.48 -10.27 16.13
C GLU A 201 -1.11 -8.99 15.52
N GLY A 202 -2.21 -9.12 14.77
CA GLY A 202 -3.04 -8.02 14.28
C GLY A 202 -2.67 -7.47 12.91
N ARG A 203 -1.55 -7.90 12.32
CA ARG A 203 -1.15 -7.46 10.98
C ARG A 203 -2.01 -8.12 9.91
N VAL A 204 -2.56 -7.30 9.01
CA VAL A 204 -3.37 -7.75 7.88
C VAL A 204 -2.66 -7.47 6.56
N ARG A 205 -2.74 -8.44 5.65
CA ARG A 205 -2.43 -8.26 4.23
C ARG A 205 -3.59 -8.74 3.39
N THR A 206 -3.68 -8.19 2.19
CA THR A 206 -4.70 -8.56 1.22
C THR A 206 -4.10 -8.75 -0.15
N GLY A 207 -4.75 -9.57 -0.97
CA GLY A 207 -4.48 -9.62 -2.40
C GLY A 207 -5.75 -9.82 -3.20
N VAL A 208 -5.71 -9.37 -4.45
CA VAL A 208 -6.83 -9.48 -5.38
C VAL A 208 -6.51 -10.56 -6.40
N VAL A 209 -7.41 -11.51 -6.57
CA VAL A 209 -7.27 -12.62 -7.52
C VAL A 209 -8.43 -12.66 -8.52
N SER A 210 -8.17 -13.20 -9.71
CA SER A 210 -9.16 -13.41 -10.77
C SER A 210 -10.08 -14.60 -10.51
N GLY A 211 -9.59 -15.60 -9.77
CA GLY A 211 -10.30 -16.82 -9.43
C GLY A 211 -9.91 -17.37 -8.06
N GLU A 212 -10.62 -18.42 -7.64
CA GLU A 212 -10.42 -19.12 -6.36
C GLU A 212 -9.68 -20.46 -6.57
N SER A 213 -8.86 -20.58 -7.62
CA SER A 213 -8.04 -21.78 -7.79
C SER A 213 -6.93 -21.82 -6.74
N ALA A 214 -6.54 -23.02 -6.30
CA ALA A 214 -5.46 -23.17 -5.32
C ALA A 214 -4.15 -22.52 -5.80
N ALA A 215 -3.86 -22.54 -7.10
CA ALA A 215 -2.69 -21.89 -7.68
C ALA A 215 -2.75 -20.36 -7.59
N GLU A 216 -3.90 -19.75 -7.90
CA GLU A 216 -4.07 -18.29 -7.77
C GLU A 216 -3.97 -17.86 -6.30
N LEU A 217 -4.65 -18.57 -5.40
CA LEU A 217 -4.59 -18.29 -3.96
C LEU A 217 -3.17 -18.45 -3.41
N ALA A 218 -2.47 -19.54 -3.77
CA ALA A 218 -1.09 -19.78 -3.35
C ALA A 218 -0.14 -18.65 -3.79
N SER A 219 -0.33 -18.08 -4.99
CA SER A 219 0.56 -17.03 -5.49
C SER A 219 0.54 -15.77 -4.62
N VAL A 220 -0.65 -15.38 -4.14
CA VAL A 220 -0.82 -14.24 -3.24
C VAL A 220 -0.36 -14.58 -1.82
N ILE A 221 -0.74 -15.74 -1.30
CA ILE A 221 -0.44 -16.12 0.09
C ILE A 221 1.08 -16.28 0.29
N LYS A 222 1.78 -16.97 -0.62
CA LYS A 222 3.24 -17.19 -0.53
C LYS A 222 4.06 -15.90 -0.68
N ALA A 223 3.49 -14.84 -1.25
CA ALA A 223 4.18 -13.56 -1.39
C ALA A 223 4.28 -12.80 -0.06
N VAL A 224 3.39 -13.06 0.90
CA VAL A 224 3.28 -12.27 2.14
C VAL A 224 3.29 -13.08 3.44
N VAL A 225 3.14 -14.40 3.37
CA VAL A 225 3.16 -15.31 4.52
C VAL A 225 4.44 -16.15 4.50
N LYS A 226 5.14 -16.24 5.64
CA LYS A 226 6.33 -17.08 5.75
C LYS A 226 5.98 -18.56 5.63
N PRO A 227 6.81 -19.40 4.97
CA PRO A 227 6.53 -20.82 4.78
C PRO A 227 6.39 -21.63 6.08
N ASP A 228 7.00 -21.19 7.19
CA ASP A 228 6.92 -21.85 8.50
C ASP A 228 5.66 -21.49 9.30
N ALA A 229 4.83 -20.57 8.80
CA ALA A 229 3.58 -20.17 9.45
C ALA A 229 2.55 -21.31 9.51
N HIS A 230 1.69 -21.28 10.52
CA HIS A 230 0.53 -22.16 10.67
C HIS A 230 -0.72 -21.45 10.14
N LEU A 231 -1.32 -21.99 9.08
CA LEU A 231 -2.50 -21.38 8.46
C LEU A 231 -3.79 -21.85 9.13
N MET A 232 -4.72 -20.92 9.34
CA MET A 232 -6.07 -21.19 9.82
C MET A 232 -7.07 -20.74 8.76
N THR A 233 -7.94 -21.65 8.32
CA THR A 233 -8.91 -21.35 7.24
C THR A 233 -10.31 -21.80 7.63
N ASP A 234 -11.30 -21.42 6.85
CA ASP A 234 -12.60 -22.08 6.86
C ASP A 234 -12.53 -23.44 6.12
N GLY A 235 -13.69 -23.99 5.79
CA GLY A 235 -13.82 -25.25 5.07
C GLY A 235 -13.47 -25.20 3.57
N ASP A 236 -12.84 -24.14 3.06
CA ASP A 236 -12.48 -24.05 1.64
C ASP A 236 -11.40 -25.07 1.24
N LYS A 237 -11.72 -25.87 0.21
CA LYS A 237 -10.84 -26.96 -0.28
C LYS A 237 -9.59 -26.45 -0.98
N ALA A 238 -9.66 -25.32 -1.68
CA ALA A 238 -8.50 -24.74 -2.36
C ALA A 238 -7.51 -24.22 -1.31
N LEU A 239 -7.98 -23.53 -0.27
CA LEU A 239 -7.15 -23.10 0.84
C LEU A 239 -6.54 -24.29 1.60
N ALA A 240 -7.28 -25.38 1.79
CA ALA A 240 -6.73 -26.61 2.39
C ALA A 240 -5.61 -27.26 1.54
N VAL A 241 -5.64 -27.10 0.20
CA VAL A 241 -4.54 -27.51 -0.66
C VAL A 241 -3.33 -26.60 -0.47
N VAL A 242 -3.53 -25.27 -0.43
CA VAL A 242 -2.46 -24.30 -0.20
C VAL A 242 -1.78 -24.53 1.16
N GLY A 243 -2.55 -24.85 2.20
CA GLY A 243 -2.05 -25.08 3.55
C GLY A 243 -1.03 -26.22 3.68
N ARG A 244 -0.95 -27.13 2.70
CA ARG A 244 0.06 -28.21 2.68
C ARG A 244 1.48 -27.70 2.45
N ASP A 245 1.63 -26.51 1.89
CA ASP A 245 2.92 -25.91 1.57
C ASP A 245 3.51 -25.10 2.73
N PHE A 246 2.83 -25.07 3.89
CA PHE A 246 3.18 -24.27 5.06
C PHE A 246 3.46 -25.13 6.30
N GLY A 247 4.00 -24.52 7.36
CA GLY A 247 4.40 -25.19 8.61
C GLY A 247 3.26 -25.92 9.32
N GLY A 248 2.01 -25.57 9.04
CA GLY A 248 0.83 -26.32 9.45
C GLY A 248 -0.45 -25.73 8.88
N HIS A 249 -1.55 -26.50 8.95
CA HIS A 249 -2.87 -26.05 8.54
C HIS A 249 -3.94 -26.63 9.45
N SER A 250 -4.86 -25.76 9.87
CA SER A 250 -6.07 -26.14 10.59
C SER A 250 -7.27 -25.42 9.96
N SER A 251 -8.40 -26.09 9.88
CA SER A 251 -9.62 -25.52 9.28
C SER A 251 -10.82 -25.67 10.21
N VAL A 252 -11.65 -24.64 10.35
CA VAL A 252 -12.97 -24.74 11.01
C VAL A 252 -14.08 -24.97 9.98
N ASN A 253 -15.11 -25.72 10.34
CA ASN A 253 -16.25 -25.97 9.47
C ASN A 253 -17.49 -25.20 9.93
N HIS A 254 -17.70 -24.01 9.36
CA HIS A 254 -18.86 -23.18 9.68
C HIS A 254 -20.20 -23.83 9.30
N GLY A 255 -20.21 -24.70 8.28
CA GLY A 255 -21.41 -25.45 7.90
C GLY A 255 -21.83 -26.50 8.94
N ALA A 256 -20.92 -26.86 9.85
CA ALA A 256 -21.18 -27.74 10.99
C ALA A 256 -21.32 -26.97 12.32
N GLU A 257 -21.56 -25.64 12.25
CA GLU A 257 -21.64 -24.75 13.42
C GLU A 257 -20.37 -24.75 14.30
N GLU A 258 -19.23 -25.13 13.73
CA GLU A 258 -17.92 -25.06 14.39
C GLU A 258 -17.25 -23.73 14.04
N TYR A 259 -17.40 -22.71 14.91
CA TYR A 259 -16.81 -21.37 14.72
C TYR A 259 -15.44 -21.18 15.38
N ALA A 260 -15.13 -22.00 16.39
CA ALA A 260 -13.82 -22.03 17.02
C ALA A 260 -13.60 -23.42 17.64
N ARG A 261 -12.36 -23.91 17.60
CA ARG A 261 -11.98 -25.12 18.32
C ARG A 261 -10.59 -25.01 18.94
N VAL A 262 -10.41 -25.67 20.07
CA VAL A 262 -9.08 -25.87 20.64
C VAL A 262 -8.47 -27.13 20.04
N GLU A 263 -7.24 -27.00 19.58
CA GLU A 263 -6.46 -28.08 18.98
C GLU A 263 -5.07 -28.10 19.62
N ARG A 264 -4.50 -29.28 19.82
CA ARG A 264 -3.10 -29.41 20.22
C ARG A 264 -2.20 -29.08 19.03
N LYS A 265 -0.99 -28.60 19.30
CA LYS A 265 -0.02 -28.23 18.25
C LYS A 265 0.38 -29.43 17.36
N ASP A 266 0.14 -30.66 17.81
CA ASP A 266 0.28 -31.90 17.03
C ASP A 266 -0.93 -32.26 16.15
N GLY A 267 -1.93 -31.36 16.05
CA GLY A 267 -3.14 -31.52 15.24
C GLY A 267 -4.25 -32.34 15.89
N LYS A 268 -4.07 -32.83 17.13
CA LYS A 268 -5.08 -33.67 17.81
C LYS A 268 -6.00 -32.83 18.69
N ARG A 269 -7.24 -33.29 18.87
CA ARG A 269 -8.15 -32.69 19.87
C ARG A 269 -7.63 -32.94 21.30
N PRO A 270 -7.79 -31.96 22.22
CA PRO A 270 -7.49 -32.17 23.63
C PRO A 270 -8.30 -33.32 24.23
N ARG A 271 -7.67 -34.19 25.04
CA ARG A 271 -8.32 -35.36 25.65
C ARG A 271 -9.47 -35.00 26.62
N LYS A 272 -9.42 -33.81 27.23
CA LYS A 272 -10.48 -33.26 28.09
C LYS A 272 -10.59 -31.75 27.85
N ARG A 273 -11.79 -31.27 27.54
CA ARG A 273 -12.09 -29.82 27.46
C ARG A 273 -12.32 -29.30 28.87
N ARG A 274 -11.48 -28.37 29.32
CA ARG A 274 -11.70 -27.63 30.57
C ARG A 274 -12.50 -26.38 30.23
N ARG A 275 -13.63 -26.13 30.92
CA ARG A 275 -14.38 -24.87 30.77
C ARG A 275 -13.56 -23.74 31.36
N ASN A 276 -13.46 -22.62 30.64
CA ASN A 276 -12.82 -21.38 31.06
C ASN A 276 -11.36 -21.52 31.54
N ALA A 277 -10.63 -22.53 31.07
CA ALA A 277 -9.21 -22.66 31.32
C ALA A 277 -8.43 -21.92 30.22
N GLU A 278 -7.33 -21.29 30.61
CA GLU A 278 -6.33 -20.79 29.67
C GLU A 278 -5.79 -21.93 28.80
N LEU A 279 -5.41 -21.60 27.56
CA LEU A 279 -4.80 -22.55 26.65
C LEU A 279 -3.46 -23.02 27.21
N ARG A 280 -3.16 -24.31 27.09
CA ARG A 280 -1.81 -24.80 27.37
C ARG A 280 -0.83 -24.37 26.30
N ASP A 281 0.46 -24.37 26.63
CA ASP A 281 1.55 -24.09 25.68
C ASP A 281 1.55 -25.04 24.46
N ASP A 282 1.03 -26.27 24.63
CA ASP A 282 0.87 -27.27 23.58
C ASP A 282 -0.47 -27.20 22.83
N GLU A 283 -1.27 -26.15 23.07
CA GLU A 283 -2.58 -25.92 22.45
C GLU A 283 -2.62 -24.62 21.65
N ARG A 284 -3.59 -24.53 20.75
CA ARG A 284 -3.94 -23.34 19.98
C ARG A 284 -5.45 -23.24 19.80
N ASN A 285 -5.95 -22.02 19.62
CA ASN A 285 -7.34 -21.79 19.26
C ASN A 285 -7.43 -21.62 17.74
N VAL A 286 -8.18 -22.50 17.07
CA VAL A 286 -8.36 -22.48 15.62
C VAL A 286 -9.68 -21.78 15.30
N HIS A 287 -9.59 -20.68 14.56
CA HIS A 287 -10.73 -19.95 13.99
C HIS A 287 -10.23 -18.96 12.91
N VAL A 288 -11.15 -18.29 12.22
CA VAL A 288 -10.87 -17.24 11.23
C VAL A 288 -11.53 -15.89 11.55
N ASN A 289 -11.92 -15.70 12.81
CA ASN A 289 -12.70 -14.54 13.27
C ASN A 289 -12.07 -13.17 12.95
N HIS A 290 -10.74 -13.03 12.98
CA HIS A 290 -10.10 -11.74 12.68
C HIS A 290 -10.12 -11.45 11.17
N ALA A 291 -9.91 -12.47 10.34
CA ALA A 291 -10.05 -12.35 8.89
C ALA A 291 -11.51 -12.02 8.49
N GLU A 292 -12.49 -12.69 9.10
CA GLU A 292 -13.92 -12.40 8.91
C GLU A 292 -14.30 -11.00 9.42
N GLY A 293 -13.75 -10.60 10.58
CA GLY A 293 -13.93 -9.28 11.16
C GLY A 293 -13.44 -8.18 10.21
N PHE A 294 -12.28 -8.39 9.59
CA PHE A 294 -11.74 -7.51 8.56
C PHE A 294 -12.60 -7.51 7.30
N ALA A 295 -13.09 -8.66 6.84
CA ALA A 295 -14.03 -8.74 5.72
C ALA A 295 -15.32 -7.93 5.99
N GLY A 296 -15.82 -7.99 7.23
CA GLY A 296 -16.93 -7.18 7.70
C GLY A 296 -16.62 -5.68 7.71
N LEU A 297 -15.39 -5.28 8.07
CA LEU A 297 -14.95 -3.89 7.99
C LEU A 297 -14.97 -3.38 6.54
N LEU A 298 -14.47 -4.17 5.59
CA LEU A 298 -14.46 -3.81 4.17
C LEU A 298 -15.87 -3.63 3.60
N GLU A 299 -16.84 -4.48 3.98
CA GLU A 299 -18.23 -4.30 3.54
C GLU A 299 -18.86 -3.06 4.15
N ARG A 300 -18.57 -2.75 5.41
CA ARG A 300 -19.05 -1.52 6.07
C ARG A 300 -18.46 -0.26 5.43
N SER A 301 -17.17 -0.25 5.09
CA SER A 301 -16.55 0.89 4.39
C SER A 301 -17.09 1.03 2.97
N ARG A 302 -17.28 -0.09 2.26
CA ARG A 302 -17.94 -0.10 0.94
C ARG A 302 -19.34 0.47 1.03
N PHE A 303 -20.17 0.00 1.96
CA PHE A 303 -21.57 0.41 2.04
C PHE A 303 -21.73 1.85 2.53
N GLY A 304 -20.97 2.24 3.56
CA GLY A 304 -21.17 3.51 4.27
C GLY A 304 -20.30 4.68 3.82
N VAL A 305 -19.15 4.44 3.17
CA VAL A 305 -18.18 5.51 2.86
C VAL A 305 -17.98 5.67 1.36
N TYR A 306 -17.66 4.58 0.66
CA TYR A 306 -17.21 4.66 -0.74
C TYR A 306 -18.30 4.30 -1.75
N HIS A 307 -19.31 3.51 -1.35
CA HIS A 307 -20.38 2.90 -2.14
C HIS A 307 -19.93 1.95 -3.27
N ARG A 308 -18.80 2.25 -3.93
CA ARG A 308 -18.24 1.50 -5.05
C ARG A 308 -16.72 1.44 -4.97
N PHE A 309 -16.18 0.23 -5.03
CA PHE A 309 -14.77 0.01 -5.32
C PHE A 309 -14.60 -0.30 -6.82
N SER A 310 -13.84 0.54 -7.52
CA SER A 310 -13.39 0.24 -8.88
C SER A 310 -12.36 -0.88 -8.83
N ARG A 311 -12.42 -1.87 -9.73
CA ARG A 311 -11.40 -2.93 -9.83
C ARG A 311 -9.98 -2.37 -9.96
N VAL A 312 -9.81 -1.29 -10.73
CA VAL A 312 -8.51 -0.63 -10.97
C VAL A 312 -7.93 0.00 -9.69
N HIS A 313 -8.77 0.29 -8.70
CA HIS A 313 -8.35 1.00 -7.48
C HIS A 313 -8.57 0.15 -6.22
N LEU A 314 -9.07 -1.07 -6.36
CA LEU A 314 -9.48 -1.90 -5.24
C LEU A 314 -8.33 -2.15 -4.28
N SER A 315 -7.14 -2.50 -4.79
CA SER A 315 -5.94 -2.70 -3.98
C SER A 315 -5.69 -1.54 -3.02
N ARG A 316 -5.75 -0.29 -3.50
CA ARG A 316 -5.54 0.90 -2.66
C ARG A 316 -6.54 1.07 -1.52
N TYR A 317 -7.80 0.67 -1.72
CA TYR A 317 -8.78 0.69 -0.63
C TYR A 317 -8.53 -0.44 0.37
N LEU A 318 -8.05 -1.59 -0.12
CA LEU A 318 -7.65 -2.69 0.75
C LEU A 318 -6.39 -2.36 1.54
N ASP A 319 -5.40 -1.70 0.93
CA ASP A 319 -4.17 -1.25 1.56
C ASP A 319 -4.46 -0.22 2.66
N GLU A 320 -5.40 0.71 2.42
CA GLU A 320 -5.91 1.63 3.44
C GLU A 320 -6.52 0.88 4.63
N ALA A 321 -7.46 -0.02 4.36
CA ALA A 321 -8.11 -0.78 5.41
C ALA A 321 -7.12 -1.67 6.18
N ALA A 322 -6.20 -2.33 5.49
CA ALA A 322 -5.20 -3.21 6.07
C ALA A 322 -4.20 -2.42 6.94
N TRP A 323 -3.77 -1.24 6.49
CA TRP A 323 -2.93 -0.35 7.29
C TRP A 323 -3.64 0.06 8.57
N LEU A 324 -4.86 0.61 8.46
CA LEU A 324 -5.64 1.09 9.61
C LEU A 324 -5.97 -0.01 10.62
N TRP A 325 -6.18 -1.24 10.14
CA TRP A 325 -6.37 -2.40 11.01
C TRP A 325 -5.06 -2.76 11.72
N SER A 326 -3.95 -2.77 10.98
CA SER A 326 -2.64 -3.17 11.51
C SER A 326 -2.02 -2.13 12.45
N SER A 327 -2.41 -0.85 12.31
CA SER A 327 -1.98 0.26 13.17
C SER A 327 -2.89 0.48 14.37
N ALA A 328 -3.80 -0.46 14.64
CA ALA A 328 -4.66 -0.43 15.82
C ALA A 328 -4.25 -1.54 16.80
N SER A 329 -4.18 -1.19 18.08
CA SER A 329 -3.95 -2.13 19.18
C SER A 329 -5.23 -2.32 19.97
N SER A 330 -5.45 -3.52 20.52
CA SER A 330 -6.57 -3.78 21.42
C SER A 330 -6.06 -3.87 22.86
N ARG A 331 -6.74 -3.17 23.77
CA ARG A 331 -6.50 -3.23 25.20
C ARG A 331 -7.75 -3.76 25.88
N THR A 332 -7.61 -4.82 26.67
CA THR A 332 -8.70 -5.28 27.52
C THR A 332 -8.69 -4.48 28.81
N MET A 333 -9.82 -3.84 29.12
CA MET A 333 -10.08 -3.17 30.38
C MET A 333 -11.15 -3.94 31.15
N THR A 334 -10.97 -4.06 32.45
CA THR A 334 -12.01 -4.58 33.34
C THR A 334 -12.89 -3.40 33.73
N THR A 335 -14.19 -3.49 33.43
CA THR A 335 -15.18 -2.51 33.86
C THR A 335 -15.36 -2.58 35.37
N THR A 336 -15.93 -1.53 35.95
CA THR A 336 -16.26 -1.48 37.39
C THR A 336 -17.14 -2.64 37.84
N ASP A 337 -17.93 -3.20 36.93
CA ASP A 337 -18.84 -4.34 37.18
C ASP A 337 -18.16 -5.71 37.00
N GLY A 338 -16.83 -5.74 36.78
CA GLY A 338 -16.05 -6.97 36.60
C GLY A 338 -16.14 -7.58 35.20
N HIS A 339 -16.80 -6.95 34.24
CA HIS A 339 -16.82 -7.40 32.85
C HIS A 339 -15.56 -6.96 32.11
N SER A 340 -15.09 -7.77 31.16
CA SER A 340 -13.97 -7.38 30.30
C SER A 340 -14.50 -6.66 29.06
N GLN A 341 -14.04 -5.43 28.82
CA GLN A 341 -14.33 -4.65 27.63
C GLN A 341 -13.04 -4.42 26.85
N GLY A 342 -13.06 -4.70 25.54
CA GLY A 342 -11.96 -4.37 24.65
C GLY A 342 -12.08 -2.93 24.16
N GLU A 343 -11.03 -2.13 24.34
CA GLU A 343 -10.86 -0.83 23.71
C GLU A 343 -9.84 -0.96 22.58
N VAL A 344 -10.20 -0.48 21.39
CA VAL A 344 -9.28 -0.42 20.25
C VAL A 344 -8.68 0.97 20.19
N GLN A 345 -7.36 1.07 20.34
CA GLN A 345 -6.62 2.31 20.28
C GLN A 345 -5.76 2.36 19.02
N ALA A 346 -6.02 3.34 18.16
CA ALA A 346 -5.18 3.62 17.01
C ALA A 346 -3.82 4.18 17.44
N GLU A 347 -2.76 3.83 16.71
CA GLU A 347 -1.44 4.42 16.90
C GLU A 347 -1.49 5.95 16.74
N PRO A 348 -0.71 6.69 17.56
CA PRO A 348 -0.57 8.14 17.42
C PRO A 348 -0.25 8.58 15.98
N PHE A 349 -0.87 9.67 15.52
CA PHE A 349 -0.73 10.16 14.14
C PHE A 349 0.73 10.36 13.72
N VAL A 350 1.54 11.03 14.56
CA VAL A 350 2.96 11.28 14.27
C VAL A 350 3.74 9.96 14.20
N PHE A 351 3.40 8.97 15.02
CA PHE A 351 4.04 7.65 14.99
C PHE A 351 3.72 6.91 13.69
N GLN A 352 2.46 6.94 13.24
CA GLN A 352 2.07 6.39 11.95
C GLN A 352 2.87 7.03 10.80
N LEU A 353 3.04 8.36 10.82
CA LEU A 353 3.83 9.07 9.80
C LEU A 353 5.31 8.70 9.81
N MET A 354 5.91 8.45 10.98
CA MET A 354 7.32 8.04 11.08
C MET A 354 7.57 6.70 10.40
N THR A 355 6.62 5.78 10.45
CA THR A 355 6.70 4.48 9.76
C THR A 355 6.42 4.62 8.27
N LEU A 356 5.50 5.52 7.91
CA LEU A 356 4.95 5.62 6.57
C LEU A 356 5.77 6.50 5.62
N MET A 357 6.16 7.69 6.05
CA MET A 357 6.78 8.70 5.20
C MET A 357 8.19 8.37 4.68
N PRO A 358 9.04 7.60 5.38
CA PRO A 358 10.31 7.13 4.80
C PRO A 358 10.12 6.31 3.51
N ARG A 359 8.94 5.73 3.31
CA ARG A 359 8.57 4.89 2.16
C ARG A 359 7.94 5.70 1.02
N ALA A 360 7.90 7.03 1.12
CA ALA A 360 7.19 7.89 0.17
C ALA A 360 7.86 7.99 -1.20
N LEU A 361 9.17 7.77 -1.28
CA LEU A 361 9.90 7.85 -2.53
C LEU A 361 9.40 6.77 -3.51
N GLY A 362 9.11 7.17 -4.76
CA GLY A 362 8.60 6.27 -5.80
C GLY A 362 7.08 6.07 -5.77
N ARG A 363 6.35 6.71 -4.84
CA ARG A 363 4.89 6.58 -4.67
C ARG A 363 4.10 7.71 -5.33
N GLN A 364 4.64 8.32 -6.39
CA GLN A 364 3.98 9.44 -7.06
C GLN A 364 2.78 9.01 -7.91
N ILE A 365 1.74 9.86 -7.94
CA ILE A 365 0.58 9.69 -8.81
C ILE A 365 0.31 10.97 -9.59
N ARG A 366 0.06 10.84 -10.90
CA ARG A 366 -0.25 11.95 -11.80
C ARG A 366 -1.70 11.87 -12.29
N TRP A 367 -2.21 13.00 -12.78
CA TRP A 367 -3.44 12.97 -13.57
C TRP A 367 -3.08 12.45 -14.97
N SER A 368 -3.98 11.69 -15.60
CA SER A 368 -3.96 11.54 -17.05
C SER A 368 -4.71 12.67 -17.72
N ALA A 369 -4.42 12.96 -18.99
CA ALA A 369 -5.09 14.04 -19.71
C ALA A 369 -6.58 13.70 -19.95
N LYS A 370 -6.92 12.41 -20.00
CA LYS A 370 -8.31 11.90 -19.96
C LYS A 370 -9.00 11.98 -18.60
N GLY A 371 -8.37 12.57 -17.58
CA GLY A 371 -8.96 12.76 -16.24
C GLY A 371 -8.91 11.53 -15.31
N GLY A 372 -8.11 10.51 -15.67
CA GLY A 372 -7.80 9.36 -14.83
C GLY A 372 -6.56 9.57 -13.96
N LEU A 373 -6.12 8.54 -13.24
CA LEU A 373 -4.86 8.57 -12.50
C LEU A 373 -3.80 7.78 -13.28
N PHE A 374 -2.59 8.29 -13.30
CA PHE A 374 -1.45 7.65 -13.92
C PHE A 374 -0.37 7.39 -12.88
N TRP A 375 0.23 6.22 -12.97
CA TRP A 375 1.34 5.79 -12.14
C TRP A 375 2.58 5.73 -13.01
N PRO A 376 3.55 6.61 -12.78
CA PRO A 376 4.84 6.50 -13.43
C PRO A 376 5.45 5.10 -13.17
N PRO A 377 6.24 4.58 -14.12
CA PRO A 377 7.13 3.45 -13.89
C PRO A 377 7.94 3.60 -12.60
N PRO A 378 8.40 2.48 -12.02
CA PRO A 378 9.32 2.51 -10.90
C PRO A 378 10.53 3.40 -11.19
N LEU A 379 11.05 4.05 -10.16
CA LEU A 379 12.20 4.95 -10.32
C LEU A 379 13.49 4.20 -10.67
N GLN A 380 13.56 2.92 -10.33
CA GLN A 380 14.74 2.08 -10.52
C GLN A 380 14.36 0.77 -11.18
N ASP A 381 15.30 0.27 -11.99
CA ASP A 381 15.20 -1.06 -12.58
C ASP A 381 15.19 -2.12 -11.47
N GLY A 382 14.12 -2.91 -11.40
CA GLY A 382 13.92 -3.96 -10.41
C GLY A 382 12.97 -3.59 -9.25
N ASP A 383 12.62 -2.31 -9.07
CA ASP A 383 11.57 -1.94 -8.12
C ASP A 383 10.21 -2.48 -8.60
N PRO A 384 9.39 -3.09 -7.72
CA PRO A 384 8.08 -3.59 -8.15
C PRO A 384 7.18 -2.43 -8.59
N PRO A 385 6.48 -2.55 -9.73
CA PRO A 385 5.51 -1.55 -10.17
C PRO A 385 4.34 -1.48 -9.20
N ALA A 386 3.63 -0.35 -9.22
CA ALA A 386 2.42 -0.25 -8.43
C ALA A 386 1.38 -1.31 -8.82
N PRO A 387 0.72 -2.01 -7.88
CA PRO A 387 -0.33 -2.97 -8.22
C PRO A 387 -1.42 -2.35 -9.09
N SER A 388 -1.77 -1.09 -8.81
CA SER A 388 -2.72 -0.33 -9.63
C SER A 388 -2.19 -0.06 -11.05
N ARG A 389 -0.88 0.11 -11.23
CA ARG A 389 -0.24 0.21 -12.55
C ARG A 389 -0.36 -1.12 -13.31
N VAL A 390 -0.08 -2.25 -12.66
CA VAL A 390 -0.21 -3.58 -13.27
C VAL A 390 -1.64 -3.83 -13.73
N LEU A 391 -2.62 -3.55 -12.87
CA LEU A 391 -4.05 -3.69 -13.22
C LEU A 391 -4.48 -2.74 -14.33
N MET A 392 -3.94 -1.52 -14.37
CA MET A 392 -4.21 -0.55 -15.44
C MET A 392 -3.66 -1.05 -16.79
N LEU A 393 -2.41 -1.53 -16.82
CA LEU A 393 -1.77 -2.07 -18.02
C LEU A 393 -2.51 -3.31 -18.55
N ALA A 394 -2.83 -4.27 -17.67
CA ALA A 394 -3.57 -5.47 -18.05
C ALA A 394 -4.95 -5.13 -18.65
N ARG A 395 -5.62 -4.10 -18.13
CA ARG A 395 -6.90 -3.63 -18.68
C ARG A 395 -6.74 -2.96 -20.04
N ALA A 396 -5.64 -2.23 -20.26
CA ALA A 396 -5.35 -1.63 -21.56
C ALA A 396 -5.11 -2.72 -22.62
N GLU A 397 -4.34 -3.76 -22.28
CA GLU A 397 -4.13 -4.94 -23.14
C GLU A 397 -5.44 -5.69 -23.45
N GLU A 398 -6.34 -5.82 -22.48
CA GLU A 398 -7.65 -6.44 -22.70
C GLU A 398 -8.49 -5.63 -23.71
N LYS A 399 -8.51 -4.30 -23.62
CA LYS A 399 -9.22 -3.44 -24.58
C LYS A 399 -8.66 -3.58 -26.00
N ASP A 400 -7.33 -3.65 -26.11
CA ASP A 400 -6.63 -3.82 -27.38
C ASP A 400 -6.96 -5.15 -28.05
N SER A 401 -7.00 -6.22 -27.26
CA SER A 401 -7.33 -7.57 -27.75
C SER A 401 -8.75 -7.67 -28.30
N LYS A 402 -9.68 -6.81 -27.83
CA LYS A 402 -11.07 -6.72 -28.30
C LYS A 402 -11.27 -5.78 -29.50
N GLY A 403 -10.19 -5.34 -30.15
CA GLY A 403 -10.24 -4.52 -31.38
C GLY A 403 -10.42 -3.02 -31.16
N HIS A 404 -10.34 -2.55 -29.91
CA HIS A 404 -10.24 -1.13 -29.58
C HIS A 404 -8.77 -0.80 -29.27
N GLY A 405 -7.92 -0.87 -30.30
CA GLY A 405 -6.46 -0.89 -30.15
C GLY A 405 -5.80 0.42 -29.74
N LEU A 406 -4.74 0.31 -28.92
CA LEU A 406 -3.67 1.27 -28.77
C LEU A 406 -3.07 1.63 -30.14
N PRO A 407 -2.60 2.88 -30.32
CA PRO A 407 -1.85 3.28 -31.50
C PRO A 407 -0.66 2.36 -31.75
N ARG A 408 -0.47 1.98 -33.02
CA ARG A 408 0.56 1.08 -33.59
C ARG A 408 2.01 1.37 -33.14
N LYS A 409 2.27 2.52 -32.50
CA LYS A 409 3.56 2.98 -31.96
C LYS A 409 3.95 2.38 -30.59
N TYR A 410 3.04 1.65 -29.92
CA TYR A 410 3.32 0.98 -28.64
C TYR A 410 3.52 -0.55 -28.76
N ARG A 411 3.45 -1.10 -29.98
CA ARG A 411 3.91 -2.48 -30.23
C ARG A 411 5.43 -2.46 -30.23
N GLU A 412 6.06 -3.29 -29.40
CA GLU A 412 7.50 -3.57 -29.53
C GLU A 412 7.82 -3.80 -31.01
N ALA A 413 8.81 -3.08 -31.53
CA ALA A 413 9.23 -3.23 -32.91
C ALA A 413 9.63 -4.70 -33.15
N PRO A 414 9.07 -5.38 -34.16
CA PRO A 414 9.51 -6.74 -34.48
C PRO A 414 11.00 -6.68 -34.83
N LYS A 415 11.80 -7.53 -34.17
CA LYS A 415 13.23 -7.66 -34.41
C LYS A 415 13.47 -8.07 -35.87
N GLY A 416 13.66 -7.06 -36.73
CA GLY A 416 14.05 -7.21 -38.12
C GLY A 416 15.50 -7.65 -38.22
N THR A 417 15.68 -8.78 -38.89
CA THR A 417 16.94 -9.46 -39.21
C THR A 417 17.94 -8.54 -39.91
N ARG A 418 19.16 -8.41 -39.36
CA ARG A 418 20.34 -7.98 -40.13
C ARG A 418 21.44 -9.02 -40.01
N ARG A 419 21.90 -9.45 -41.18
CA ARG A 419 22.87 -10.52 -41.45
C ARG A 419 24.28 -10.20 -40.90
N THR A 420 24.80 -11.18 -40.15
CA THR A 420 26.15 -11.75 -40.12
C THR A 420 27.40 -10.86 -40.33
N ARG A 421 28.29 -10.92 -39.33
CA ARG A 421 29.72 -11.22 -39.56
C ARG A 421 30.25 -12.14 -38.43
N SER A 422 30.72 -13.33 -38.83
CA SER A 422 31.54 -14.31 -38.09
C SER A 422 32.96 -13.76 -37.88
N LEU A 423 33.86 -14.18 -36.97
CA LEU A 423 34.10 -15.21 -35.92
C LEU A 423 35.37 -14.67 -35.13
N PRO A 424 35.95 -15.25 -34.04
CA PRO A 424 36.01 -16.67 -33.65
C PRO A 424 35.83 -16.97 -32.14
N GLY A 425 35.73 -18.27 -31.80
CA GLY A 425 35.96 -18.77 -30.42
C GLY A 425 37.37 -19.39 -30.29
N PRO A 426 37.66 -20.19 -29.25
CA PRO A 426 37.31 -20.08 -27.83
C PRO A 426 38.58 -19.90 -26.96
N VAL A 427 38.49 -19.30 -25.76
CA VAL A 427 39.55 -19.44 -24.73
C VAL A 427 38.94 -19.62 -23.35
N ARG A 428 39.45 -20.62 -22.63
CA ARG A 428 39.09 -21.03 -21.26
C ARG A 428 39.88 -20.25 -20.19
N LEU A 429 39.21 -20.04 -19.06
CA LEU A 429 39.70 -19.85 -17.67
C LEU A 429 40.48 -18.57 -17.30
N ARG A 430 39.94 -17.76 -16.38
CA ARG A 430 40.33 -17.69 -14.94
C ARG A 430 39.63 -16.54 -14.22
N ALA A 431 39.33 -16.75 -12.95
CA ALA A 431 38.82 -15.75 -12.02
C ALA A 431 39.90 -14.69 -11.72
N THR A 432 39.55 -13.42 -11.86
CA THR A 432 40.11 -12.28 -11.10
C THR A 432 39.08 -11.15 -11.12
N SER A 433 38.65 -10.68 -9.95
CA SER A 433 37.77 -9.53 -9.78
C SER A 433 38.37 -8.27 -10.42
N PRO A 434 37.63 -7.47 -11.22
CA PRO A 434 38.08 -6.16 -11.65
C PRO A 434 37.69 -5.07 -10.63
N PRO A 435 38.45 -3.96 -10.56
CA PRO A 435 38.21 -2.88 -9.62
C PRO A 435 36.90 -2.13 -9.93
N LEU A 436 36.24 -1.63 -8.88
CA LEU A 436 35.03 -0.83 -8.95
C LEU A 436 35.18 0.33 -9.96
N ARG A 437 34.46 0.23 -11.07
CA ARG A 437 34.27 1.35 -12.00
C ARG A 437 33.27 2.32 -11.37
N PRO A 438 33.49 3.65 -11.43
CA PRO A 438 32.43 4.60 -11.10
C PRO A 438 31.23 4.33 -12.02
N LEU A 439 30.08 4.05 -11.41
CA LEU A 439 28.81 3.90 -12.11
C LEU A 439 28.55 5.17 -12.91
N ARG A 440 28.27 5.03 -14.22
CA ARG A 440 27.74 6.15 -15.01
C ARG A 440 26.48 6.67 -14.32
N PRO A 441 26.22 7.98 -14.29
CA PRO A 441 24.96 8.50 -13.79
C PRO A 441 23.83 7.80 -14.55
N ALA A 442 22.89 7.22 -13.80
CA ALA A 442 21.65 6.71 -14.39
C ALA A 442 21.02 7.86 -15.20
N PRO A 443 20.50 7.59 -16.42
CA PRO A 443 19.74 8.60 -17.14
C PRO A 443 18.63 9.12 -16.22
N PRO A 444 18.29 10.42 -16.27
CA PRO A 444 17.12 10.91 -15.56
C PRO A 444 15.92 10.05 -15.97
N PRO A 445 15.05 9.64 -15.03
CA PRO A 445 13.85 8.90 -15.39
C PRO A 445 13.11 9.69 -16.48
N PRO A 446 12.59 9.02 -17.53
CA PRO A 446 12.04 9.73 -18.68
C PRO A 446 10.90 10.64 -18.21
N ASP A 447 10.94 11.89 -18.66
CA ASP A 447 9.84 12.81 -18.46
C ASP A 447 8.72 12.35 -19.40
N TYR A 448 7.74 11.63 -18.84
CA TYR A 448 6.66 11.02 -19.63
C TYR A 448 5.84 12.10 -20.33
N THR A 449 5.61 11.92 -21.62
CA THR A 449 4.74 12.83 -22.38
C THR A 449 3.27 12.54 -22.06
N ASP A 450 2.40 13.54 -22.17
CA ASP A 450 0.96 13.37 -21.97
C ASP A 450 0.37 12.27 -22.89
N GLU A 451 1.01 12.02 -24.03
CA GLU A 451 0.65 10.97 -25.00
C GLU A 451 0.92 9.53 -24.51
N GLU A 452 1.95 9.33 -23.70
CA GLU A 452 2.25 8.03 -23.05
C GLU A 452 1.29 7.75 -21.89
N ILE A 453 0.80 8.82 -21.27
CA ILE A 453 -0.15 8.79 -20.15
C ILE A 453 -1.59 8.50 -20.64
N ASP A 454 -1.96 9.00 -21.81
CA ASP A 454 -3.31 8.90 -22.37
C ASP A 454 -3.59 7.60 -23.14
N GLY A 455 -2.57 6.91 -23.64
CA GLY A 455 -2.76 5.63 -24.33
C GLY A 455 -3.43 4.57 -23.45
N LEU A 456 -3.19 4.60 -22.13
CA LEU A 456 -3.55 3.55 -21.19
C LEU A 456 -5.02 3.58 -20.71
N TYR A 457 -5.82 4.52 -21.22
CA TYR A 457 -7.22 4.77 -20.87
C TYR A 457 -8.13 4.70 -22.09
#